data_AF-S7J9W1-F1
#
_entry.id   AF-S7J9W1-F1
#
_cell.length_a   1.000
_cell.length_b   1.000
_cell.length_c   1.000
_cell.angle_alpha   90.00
_cell.angle_beta   90.00
_cell.angle_gamma   90.00
#
_symmetry.space_group_name_H-M   'P 1'
#
loop_
_entity.id
_entity.type
_entity.pdbx_description
1 polymer ?
#
loop_
_entity_poly.entity_id
_entity_poly.type
_entity_poly.pdbx_seq_one_letter_code
_entity_poly.pdbx_strand_id
1 'polypeptide(L)' 'MKHYNEYVDQRGWRYQAISMIGGEPYAICYQKKPGGGWHRMKQLMVRTTLAEAQQDLDEYAANKGWTGID' A
#
# COMPACT_ATOMS: atom_id res chain seq x y z
N MET A 1 6.19 12.39 8.60
CA MET A 1 5.23 12.32 7.47
C MET A 1 3.87 11.95 8.03
N LYS A 2 2.77 12.38 7.40
CA LYS A 2 1.44 11.91 7.79
C LYS A 2 1.25 10.50 7.22
N HIS A 3 0.93 9.54 8.07
CA HIS A 3 0.56 8.17 7.70
C HIS A 3 -0.91 8.16 7.25
N TYR A 4 -1.21 7.46 6.17
CA TYR A 4 -2.58 7.24 5.70
C TYR A 4 -2.84 5.74 5.55
N ASN A 5 -4.07 5.31 5.85
CA ASN A 5 -4.44 3.90 5.72
C ASN A 5 -4.39 3.42 4.25
N GLU A 6 -4.60 4.35 3.32
CA GLU A 6 -4.60 4.08 1.89
C GLU A 6 -4.08 5.28 1.09
N TYR A 7 -3.58 5.00 -0.11
CA TYR A 7 -3.23 6.01 -1.10
C TYR A 7 -3.94 5.76 -2.43
N VAL A 8 -4.22 6.83 -3.16
CA VAL A 8 -4.75 6.79 -4.52
C VAL A 8 -3.84 7.51 -5.50
N ASP A 9 -3.58 6.86 -6.65
CA ASP A 9 -2.87 7.47 -7.77
C ASP A 9 -3.82 8.23 -8.72
N GLN A 10 -3.23 8.94 -9.68
CA GLN A 10 -3.99 9.73 -10.68
C GLN A 10 -4.92 8.88 -11.57
N ARG A 11 -4.76 7.55 -11.58
CA ARG A 11 -5.59 6.61 -12.35
C ARG A 11 -6.76 6.08 -11.51
N GLY A 12 -6.85 6.48 -10.25
CA GLY A 12 -7.83 5.97 -9.30
C GLY A 12 -7.48 4.60 -8.72
N TRP A 13 -6.23 4.13 -8.86
CA TRP A 13 -5.81 2.88 -8.23
C TRP A 13 -5.56 3.13 -6.75
N ARG A 14 -6.03 2.21 -5.91
CA ARG A 14 -5.91 2.27 -4.45
C ARG A 14 -4.71 1.43 -4.01
N TYR A 15 -4.00 1.86 -2.99
CA TYR A 15 -2.78 1.22 -2.50
C TYR A 15 -2.79 1.14 -0.97
N GLN A 16 -2.48 -0.03 -0.42
CA GLN A 16 -2.52 -0.29 1.02
C GLN A 16 -1.47 -1.33 1.44
N ALA A 17 -0.97 -1.21 2.68
CA ALA A 17 -0.21 -2.26 3.33
C ALA A 17 -1.16 -3.35 3.87
N ILE A 18 -1.07 -4.56 3.33
CA ILE A 18 -2.00 -5.67 3.60
C ILE A 18 -1.20 -6.88 4.13
N SER A 19 -1.74 -7.56 5.13
CA SER A 19 -1.20 -8.83 5.60
C SER A 19 -1.33 -9.91 4.51
N MET A 20 -0.32 -10.76 4.39
CA MET A 20 -0.39 -11.92 3.53
C MET A 20 -1.30 -12.99 4.15
N ILE A 21 -1.61 -14.04 3.39
CA ILE A 21 -2.45 -15.13 3.90
C ILE A 21 -1.77 -15.76 5.12
N GLY A 22 -2.49 -15.82 6.25
CA GLY A 22 -1.97 -16.32 7.52
C GLY A 22 -1.42 -15.24 8.46
N GLY A 23 -1.50 -13.96 8.09
CA GLY A 23 -1.01 -12.84 8.89
C GLY A 23 0.29 -12.28 8.33
N GLU A 24 1.31 -12.16 9.15
CA GLU A 24 2.65 -11.75 8.71
C GLU A 24 3.19 -12.70 7.64
N PRO A 25 3.92 -12.20 6.63
CA PRO A 25 4.40 -10.83 6.46
C PRO A 25 3.36 -9.87 5.83
N TYR A 26 3.67 -8.58 5.81
CA TYR A 26 2.89 -7.53 5.17
C TYR A 26 3.48 -7.16 3.81
N ALA A 27 2.61 -6.85 2.85
CA ALA A 27 3.00 -6.41 1.52
C ALA A 27 2.19 -5.19 1.10
N ILE A 28 2.80 -4.33 0.30
CA ILE A 28 2.08 -3.26 -0.36
C ILE A 28 1.31 -3.85 -1.54
N CYS A 29 0.01 -3.62 -1.55
CA CYS A 29 -0.92 -4.12 -2.55
C CYS A 29 -1.63 -2.95 -3.24
N TYR A 30 -2.06 -3.19 -4.48
CA TYR A 30 -2.84 -2.23 -5.25
C TYR A 30 -4.16 -2.84 -5.73
N GLN A 31 -5.20 -2.02 -5.81
CA GLN A 31 -6.51 -2.35 -6.35
C GLN A 31 -6.83 -1.38 -7.49
N LYS A 32 -7.02 -1.92 -8.71
CA LYS A 32 -7.24 -1.08 -9.92
C LYS A 32 -8.63 -0.46 -10.00
N LYS A 33 -9.62 -1.11 -9.37
CA LYS A 33 -11.02 -0.68 -9.36
C LYS A 33 -11.59 -0.96 -7.97
N PRO A 34 -12.42 -0.07 -7.39
CA PRO A 34 -13.11 -0.34 -6.13
C PRO A 34 -13.86 -1.68 -6.21
N GLY A 35 -13.69 -2.53 -5.19
CA GLY A 35 -14.27 -3.88 -5.14
C GLY A 35 -13.56 -4.95 -6.00
N GLY A 36 -12.46 -4.60 -6.67
CA GLY A 36 -11.58 -5.57 -7.34
C GLY A 36 -10.67 -6.33 -6.39
N GLY A 37 -9.96 -7.33 -6.90
CA GLY A 37 -8.91 -8.00 -6.13
C GLY A 37 -7.73 -7.08 -5.83
N TRP A 38 -7.13 -7.27 -4.65
CA TRP A 38 -5.85 -6.67 -4.29
C TRP A 38 -4.70 -7.46 -4.92
N HIS A 39 -3.76 -6.75 -5.51
CA HIS A 39 -2.60 -7.33 -6.19
C HIS A 39 -1.33 -6.82 -5.54
N ARG A 40 -0.44 -7.73 -5.14
CA ARG A 40 0.85 -7.37 -4.55
C ARG A 40 1.72 -6.56 -5.53
N MET A 41 2.36 -5.50 -5.03
CA MET A 41 3.44 -4.80 -5.71
C MET A 41 4.75 -5.59 -5.57
N LYS A 42 5.21 -6.22 -6.66
CA LYS A 42 6.41 -7.08 -6.64
C LYS A 42 7.73 -6.33 -6.46
N GLN A 43 7.77 -5.03 -6.79
CA GLN A 43 8.98 -4.20 -6.72
C GLN A 43 9.32 -3.74 -5.29
N LEU A 44 8.38 -3.85 -4.35
CA LEU A 44 8.58 -3.47 -2.96
C LEU A 44 8.76 -4.74 -2.11
N MET A 45 9.64 -4.65 -1.12
CA MET A 45 9.90 -5.74 -0.21
C MET A 45 8.66 -6.02 0.64
N VAL A 46 8.50 -7.29 1.04
CA VAL A 46 7.57 -7.63 2.11
C VAL A 46 8.22 -7.30 3.44
N ARG A 47 7.42 -6.84 4.41
CA ARG A 47 7.90 -6.49 5.75
C ARG A 47 7.30 -7.42 6.78
N THR A 48 7.99 -7.58 7.89
CA THR A 48 7.49 -8.40 8.99
C THR A 48 6.42 -7.66 9.78
N THR A 49 6.50 -6.33 9.87
CA THR A 49 5.52 -5.53 10.60
C THR A 49 4.67 -4.66 9.68
N LEU A 50 3.45 -4.34 10.12
CA LEU A 50 2.57 -3.40 9.43
C LEU A 50 3.19 -2.00 9.39
N ALA A 51 3.85 -1.58 10.47
CA ALA A 51 4.48 -0.27 10.57
C ALA A 51 5.58 -0.07 9.51
N GLU A 52 6.45 -1.06 9.30
CA GLU A 52 7.48 -1.01 8.26
C GLU A 52 6.84 -1.00 6.85
N ALA A 53 5.81 -1.83 6.61
CA ALA A 53 5.13 -1.84 5.32
C ALA A 53 4.41 -0.53 5.03
N GLN A 54 3.85 0.10 6.06
CA GLN A 54 3.20 1.40 5.96
C GLN A 54 4.23 2.50 5.70
N GLN A 55 5.37 2.47 6.38
CA GLN A 55 6.45 3.41 6.11
C GLN A 55 6.94 3.32 4.67
N ASP A 56 7.17 2.10 4.15
CA ASP A 56 7.53 1.88 2.74
C ASP A 56 6.47 2.45 1.79
N LEU A 57 5.18 2.27 2.11
CA LEU A 57 4.07 2.78 1.30
C LEU A 57 4.04 4.30 1.31
N ASP A 58 4.20 4.93 2.46
CA ASP A 58 4.18 6.38 2.60
C ASP A 58 5.35 7.03 1.84
N GLU A 59 6.55 6.46 1.97
CA GLU A 59 7.73 6.90 1.23
C GLU A 59 7.52 6.74 -0.27
N TYR A 60 6.97 5.60 -0.71
CA TYR A 60 6.66 5.35 -2.12
C TYR A 60 5.61 6.32 -2.65
N ALA A 61 4.54 6.55 -1.90
CA ALA A 61 3.45 7.44 -2.22
C ALA A 61 3.93 8.90 -2.32
N ALA A 62 4.75 9.35 -1.38
CA ALA A 62 5.35 10.68 -1.40
C ALA A 62 6.24 10.89 -2.63
N ASN A 63 7.07 9.89 -2.96
CA ASN A 63 7.91 9.92 -4.17
C ASN A 63 7.10 9.94 -5.47
N LYS A 64 5.87 9.41 -5.47
CA LYS A 64 4.97 9.39 -6.63
C LYS A 64 3.95 10.52 -6.66
N GLY A 65 3.83 11.31 -5.59
CA GLY A 65 2.80 12.35 -5.45
C GLY A 65 1.38 11.79 -5.35
N TRP A 66 1.21 10.63 -4.70
CA TRP A 66 -0.12 10.04 -4.48
C TRP A 66 -0.89 10.76 -3.37
N THR A 67 -2.21 10.67 -3.43
CA THR A 67 -3.11 11.29 -2.44
C THR A 67 -3.45 10.28 -1.35
N GLY A 68 -3.14 10.62 -0.10
CA GLY A 68 -3.53 9.81 1.06
C GLY A 68 -5.02 9.94 1.38
N ILE A 69 -5.64 8.84 1.79
CA ILE A 69 -7.04 8.77 2.20
C ILE A 69 -7.10 8.07 3.55
N ASP A 70 -7.82 8.69 4.49
CA ASP A 70 -8.05 8.15 5.85
C ASP A 70 -9.20 7.14 5.87
#